data_AF-A0AAE1KQ51-F1
#
_entry.id   AF-A0AAE1KQ51-F1
#
_cell.length_a   1.000
_cell.length_b   1.000
_cell.length_c   1.000
_cell.angle_alpha   90.00
_cell.angle_beta   90.00
_cell.angle_gamma   90.00
#
_symmetry.space_group_name_H-M   'P 1'
#
loop_
_entity.id
_entity.type
_entity.pdbx_description
1 polymer ?
#
loop_
_entity_poly.entity_id
_entity_poly.type
_entity_poly.pdbx_seq_one_letter_code
_entity_poly.pdbx_strand_id
1 'polypeptide(L)'
;MHHDIIRAFMAKFDLLKCRIQQGNRASFRNLDSALAHSNLDSELEKQIITHLSDLKAEFINYFPDIDDKHEAWKFIRNPFLSEVAGVAD
;
A
#
# COMPACT_ATOMS: atom_id res chain seq x y z
N MET A 1 -8.12 11.80 -14.10
CA MET A 1 -7.49 10.58 -14.67
C MET A 1 -6.10 10.33 -14.12
N HIS A 2 -5.11 11.22 -14.30
CA HIS A 2 -3.74 10.97 -13.77
C HIS A 2 -3.65 10.94 -12.24
N HIS A 3 -4.30 11.87 -11.54
CA HIS A 3 -4.29 11.87 -10.08
C HIS A 3 -5.04 10.68 -9.46
N ASP A 4 -6.04 10.12 -10.15
CA ASP A 4 -6.76 8.92 -9.70
C ASP A 4 -5.83 7.70 -9.69
N ILE A 5 -5.01 7.58 -10.73
CA ILE A 5 -3.97 6.55 -10.83
C ILE A 5 -2.97 6.73 -9.70
N ILE A 6 -2.51 7.96 -9.43
CA ILE A 6 -1.53 8.22 -8.37
C ILE A 6 -2.12 7.95 -6.99
N ARG A 7 -3.37 8.35 -6.71
CA ARG A 7 -4.05 8.03 -5.44
C ARG A 7 -4.26 6.54 -5.26
N ALA A 8 -4.69 5.84 -6.31
CA ALA A 8 -4.83 4.40 -6.28
C ALA A 8 -3.46 3.74 -6.02
N PHE A 9 -2.39 4.25 -6.62
CA PHE A 9 -1.03 3.78 -6.37
C PHE A 9 -0.57 4.03 -4.93
N MET A 10 -0.83 5.21 -4.35
CA MET A 10 -0.51 5.49 -2.95
C MET A 10 -1.32 4.62 -1.98
N ALA A 11 -2.60 4.38 -2.26
CA ALA A 11 -3.42 3.48 -1.46
C ALA A 11 -2.95 2.01 -1.55
N LYS A 12 -2.32 1.64 -2.67
CA LYS A 12 -1.66 0.34 -2.78
C LYS A 12 -0.49 0.23 -1.80
N PHE A 13 0.23 1.32 -1.50
CA PHE A 13 1.25 1.30 -0.45
C PHE A 13 0.65 1.03 0.94
N ASP A 14 -0.48 1.68 1.26
CA ASP A 14 -1.19 1.41 2.52
C ASP A 14 -1.67 -0.04 2.60
N LEU A 15 -2.23 -0.57 1.50
CA LEU A 15 -2.66 -1.97 1.41
C LEU A 15 -1.49 -2.94 1.64
N LEU A 16 -0.34 -2.69 1.02
CA LEU A 16 0.85 -3.52 1.17
C LEU A 16 1.40 -3.46 2.60
N LYS A 17 1.41 -2.27 3.22
CA LYS A 17 1.79 -2.09 4.62
C LYS A 17 0.88 -2.88 5.56
N CYS A 18 -0.44 -2.79 5.39
CA CYS A 18 -1.40 -3.57 6.18
C CYS A 18 -1.19 -5.08 6.02
N ARG A 19 -0.92 -5.56 4.80
CA ARG A 19 -0.67 -6.99 4.55
C ARG A 19 0.59 -7.49 5.26
N ILE A 20 1.68 -6.73 5.22
CA ILE A 20 2.92 -7.09 5.93
C ILE A 20 2.69 -7.12 7.44
N GLN A 21 1.98 -6.14 8.00
CA GLN A 21 1.63 -6.13 9.43
C GLN A 21 0.78 -7.34 9.86
N GLN A 22 0.00 -7.89 8.94
CA GLN A 22 -0.80 -9.12 9.15
C GLN A 22 0.01 -10.41 8.87
N GLY A 23 1.31 -10.31 8.57
CA GLY A 23 2.15 -11.45 8.16
C GLY A 23 1.82 -12.00 6.77
N ASN A 24 0.98 -11.31 5.99
CA ASN A 24 0.59 -11.74 4.65
C ASN A 24 1.60 -11.23 3.61
N ARG A 25 2.58 -12.07 3.29
CA ARG A 25 3.63 -11.79 2.32
C ARG A 25 3.34 -12.28 0.90
N ALA A 26 2.13 -12.78 0.64
CA ALA A 26 1.76 -13.31 -0.68
C ALA A 26 1.89 -12.27 -1.82
N SER A 27 1.84 -10.97 -1.49
CA SER A 27 2.05 -9.87 -2.44
C SER A 27 3.52 -9.70 -2.88
N PHE A 28 4.45 -10.33 -2.16
CA PHE A 28 5.89 -10.23 -2.36
C PHE A 28 6.49 -11.63 -2.53
N ARG A 29 6.02 -12.43 -3.50
CA ARG A 29 6.50 -13.81 -3.73
C ARG A 29 8.03 -13.98 -3.73
N ASN A 30 8.75 -13.03 -4.32
CA ASN A 30 10.22 -13.08 -4.37
C ASN A 30 10.83 -12.83 -2.98
N LEU A 31 10.26 -11.91 -2.21
CA LEU A 31 10.68 -11.62 -0.84
C LEU A 31 10.36 -12.80 0.08
N ASP A 32 9.17 -13.36 -0.07
CA ASP A 32 8.70 -14.52 0.70
C ASP A 32 9.61 -15.74 0.47
N SER A 33 9.95 -16.01 -0.79
CA SER A 33 10.91 -17.04 -1.16
C SER A 33 12.32 -16.76 -0.63
N ALA A 34 12.76 -15.50 -0.57
CA ALA A 34 14.07 -15.15 -0.03
C ALA A 34 14.12 -15.27 1.50
N LEU A 35 13.00 -14.98 2.17
CA LEU A 35 12.87 -15.02 3.63
C LEU A 35 12.64 -16.43 4.18
N ALA A 36 12.09 -17.36 3.38
CA ALA A 36 11.85 -18.75 3.78
C ALA A 36 13.09 -19.49 4.32
N HIS A 37 14.29 -18.95 4.10
CA HIS A 37 15.56 -19.52 4.55
C HIS A 37 16.31 -18.66 5.57
N SER A 38 15.72 -17.56 6.06
CA SER A 38 16.40 -16.60 6.96
C SER A 38 15.54 -16.18 8.15
N ASN A 39 16.14 -16.02 9.33
CA ASN A 39 15.47 -15.51 10.55
C ASN A 39 15.35 -13.96 10.57
N LEU A 40 15.44 -13.29 9.42
CA LEU A 40 15.48 -11.83 9.30
C LEU A 40 14.10 -11.16 9.26
N ASP A 41 13.04 -11.95 9.47
CA ASP A 41 11.64 -11.56 9.31
C ASP A 41 11.26 -10.23 9.94
N SER A 42 11.44 -10.09 11.25
CA SER A 42 10.86 -8.96 11.98
C SER A 42 11.49 -7.60 11.69
N GLU A 43 12.81 -7.57 11.43
CA GLU A 43 13.51 -6.33 11.11
C GLU A 43 13.27 -5.94 9.65
N LEU A 44 13.24 -6.92 8.75
CA LEU A 44 12.95 -6.66 7.34
C LEU A 44 11.51 -6.17 7.16
N GLU A 45 10.54 -6.73 7.88
CA GLU A 45 9.15 -6.23 7.87
C GLU A 45 9.06 -4.75 8.27
N LYS A 46 9.77 -4.35 9.33
CA LYS A 46 9.84 -2.94 9.74
C LYS A 46 10.44 -2.07 8.64
N GLN A 47 11.55 -2.51 8.03
CA GLN A 47 12.19 -1.75 6.96
C GLN A 47 11.28 -1.57 5.75
N ILE A 48 10.51 -2.61 5.37
CA ILE A 48 9.56 -2.48 4.27
C ILE A 48 8.42 -1.52 4.62
N ILE A 49 7.89 -1.60 5.85
CA ILE A 49 6.85 -0.68 6.31
C ILE A 49 7.34 0.78 6.30
N THR A 50 8.55 1.03 6.78
CA THR A 50 9.18 2.35 6.77
C THR A 50 9.36 2.83 5.32
N HIS A 51 9.96 2.01 4.46
CA HIS A 51 10.17 2.36 3.06
C HIS A 51 8.87 2.69 2.31
N LEU A 52 7.80 1.92 2.51
CA LEU A 52 6.49 2.21 1.92
C LEU A 52 5.89 3.52 2.43
N SER A 53 6.14 3.86 3.70
CA SER A 53 5.67 5.12 4.30
C SER A 53 6.44 6.32 3.73
N ASP A 54 7.77 6.20 3.63
CA ASP A 54 8.63 7.24 3.06
C ASP A 54 8.31 7.47 1.58
N LEU A 55 8.14 6.39 0.81
CA LEU A 55 7.79 6.48 -0.60
C LEU A 55 6.44 7.19 -0.79
N LYS A 56 5.44 6.87 0.04
CA LYS A 56 4.16 7.58 -0.01
C LYS A 56 4.31 9.07 0.30
N ALA A 57 5.13 9.43 1.29
CA ALA A 57 5.40 10.83 1.62
C ALA A 57 6.06 11.58 0.46
N GLU A 58 7.05 10.96 -0.20
CA GLU A 58 7.70 11.52 -1.39
C GLU A 58 6.72 11.72 -2.56
N PHE A 59 5.78 10.77 -2.77
CA PHE A 59 4.72 10.96 -3.76
C PHE A 59 3.81 12.15 -3.46
N ILE A 60 3.47 12.38 -2.18
CA ILE A 60 2.68 13.56 -1.76
C ILE A 60 3.48 14.84 -2.00
N ASN A 61 4.78 14.85 -1.67
CA ASN A 61 5.65 16.01 -1.91
C ASN A 61 5.78 16.34 -3.41
N TYR A 62 5.86 15.31 -4.26
CA TYR A 62 5.98 15.49 -5.71
C TYR A 62 4.65 15.93 -6.36
N PHE A 63 3.51 15.52 -5.80
CA PHE A 63 2.17 15.84 -6.29
C PHE A 63 1.32 16.52 -5.19
N PRO A 64 1.63 17.77 -4.83
CA PRO A 64 1.01 18.45 -3.68
C PRO A 64 -0.49 18.70 -3.86
N ASP A 65 -0.97 18.77 -5.11
CA ASP A 65 -2.37 18.95 -5.50
C ASP A 65 -3.22 17.69 -5.37
N ILE A 66 -2.62 16.55 -5.00
CA ILE A 66 -3.35 15.29 -4.79
C ILE A 66 -4.12 15.24 -3.47
N ASP A 67 -3.71 16.02 -2.46
CA ASP A 67 -4.44 16.09 -1.18
C ASP A 67 -5.50 17.21 -1.15
N ASP A 68 -5.60 17.97 -2.24
CA ASP A 68 -6.68 18.94 -2.37
C ASP A 68 -8.02 18.20 -2.29
N LYS A 69 -8.78 18.54 -1.24
CA LYS A 69 -10.13 18.05 -0.87
C LYS A 69 -11.20 18.46 -1.87
N HIS A 70 -10.84 18.41 -3.14
CA HIS A 70 -11.60 18.91 -4.24
C HIS A 70 -12.80 17.95 -4.37
N GLU A 71 -14.01 18.47 -4.17
CA GLU A 71 -15.18 17.63 -3.89
C GLU A 71 -15.53 16.66 -5.03
N ALA A 72 -15.19 17.04 -6.26
CA ALA A 72 -15.32 16.20 -7.46
C ALA A 72 -14.62 14.83 -7.33
N TRP A 73 -13.59 14.75 -6.48
CA TRP A 73 -12.79 13.54 -6.32
C TRP A 73 -13.35 12.56 -5.30
N LYS A 74 -14.28 12.99 -4.43
CA LYS A 74 -15.02 12.10 -3.51
C LYS A 74 -15.85 11.05 -4.26
N PHE A 75 -16.16 11.32 -5.53
CA PHE A 75 -16.91 10.42 -6.42
C PHE A 75 -16.03 9.35 -7.09
N ILE A 76 -14.71 9.48 -7.01
CA ILE A 76 -13.78 8.53 -7.63
C ILE A 76 -13.42 7.46 -6.60
N ARG A 77 -14.06 6.30 -6.72
CA ARG A 77 -13.84 5.16 -5.84
C ARG A 77 -12.48 4.55 -6.14
N ASN A 78 -11.63 4.47 -5.11
CA ASN A 78 -10.36 3.81 -5.21
C ASN A 78 -10.56 2.29 -5.44
N PRO A 79 -10.04 1.70 -6.53
CA PRO A 79 -10.23 0.29 -6.84
C PRO A 79 -9.54 -0.65 -5.84
N PHE A 80 -8.63 -0.15 -5.00
CA PHE A 80 -7.94 -0.91 -3.97
C PHE A 80 -8.61 -0.83 -2.58
N LEU A 81 -9.60 0.07 -2.40
CA LEU A 81 -10.38 0.20 -1.14
C LEU A 81 -11.61 -0.71 -1.13
N SER A 82 -11.58 -1.85 -1.81
CA SER A 82 -12.70 -2.79 -1.74
C SER A 82 -12.83 -3.29 -0.31
N GLU A 83 -13.99 -3.08 0.32
CA GLU A 83 -14.36 -3.80 1.53
C GLU A 83 -14.25 -5.29 1.20
N VAL A 84 -13.34 -5.98 1.88
CA VAL A 84 -13.33 -7.44 1.92
C VAL A 84 -14.51 -7.83 2.81
N ALA A 85 -15.73 -7.58 2.33
CA ALA A 85 -16.91 -8.23 2.90
C ALA A 85 -16.69 -9.72 2.66
N GLY A 86 -16.62 -10.48 3.76
CA GLY A 86 -16.23 -11.88 3.79
C GLY A 86 -16.86 -12.67 2.66
N VAL A 87 -16.03 -13.41 1.94
CA VAL A 87 -16.49 -14.59 1.22
C VAL A 87 -16.99 -15.52 2.33
N ALA A 88 -18.31 -15.55 2.53
CA ALA A 88 -18.92 -16.60 3.33
C ALA A 88 -18.68 -17.93 2.60
N ASP A 89 -18.29 -18.94 3.37
CA ASP A 89 -17.95 -20.30 2.94
C ASP A 89 -18.97 -20.95 1.99
#